data_AF-A0A7J0H603-F1
#
_entry.id   AF-A0A7J0H603-F1
#
_cell.length_a   1.000
_cell.length_b   1.000
_cell.length_c   1.000
_cell.angle_alpha   90.00
_cell.angle_beta   90.00
_cell.angle_gamma   90.00
#
_symmetry.space_group_name_H-M   'P 1'
#
loop_
_entity.id
_entity.type
_entity.pdbx_description
1 polymer ?
#
loop_
_entity_poly.entity_id
_entity_poly.type
_entity_poly.pdbx_seq_one_letter_code
_entity_poly.pdbx_strand_id
1 'polypeptide(L)'
;MGKTIHLSGFPYLVPGETVKEFLEKHTGRGTVEALEVREPKKTGSRAYAIVQFTTARYADYILYLASRKFYYGTSYLKAYPNDVDLVQNPKAYVYDMESVTLHFGCQISKEKFTVLWKMEDITVKFSTGLRKMYFFFSCPIVDYKLELSYENIWQLELHRPRGQTSKFLLIQFHRLNNLCLLVVY
;
A
#
# COMPACT_ATOMS: atom_id res chain seq x y z
N MET A 1 14.45 -12.43 3.86
CA MET A 1 13.16 -12.95 4.33
C MET A 1 12.22 -11.77 4.58
N GLY A 2 10.91 -11.97 4.41
CA GLY A 2 9.92 -10.91 4.60
C GLY A 2 9.73 -10.52 6.07
N LYS A 3 9.04 -9.41 6.32
CA LYS A 3 8.71 -8.95 7.68
C LYS A 3 7.41 -9.57 8.23
N THR A 4 6.76 -10.41 7.45
CA THR A 4 5.48 -11.04 7.78
C THR A 4 5.61 -12.54 7.93
N ILE A 5 4.91 -13.08 8.93
CA ILE A 5 4.89 -14.51 9.24
C ILE A 5 3.46 -15.02 9.39
N HIS A 6 3.29 -16.31 9.14
CA HIS A 6 2.12 -17.09 9.50
C HIS A 6 2.44 -17.92 10.74
N LEU A 7 1.75 -17.65 11.85
CA LEU A 7 1.94 -18.28 13.14
C LEU A 7 0.72 -19.11 13.51
N SER A 8 0.85 -20.44 13.47
CA SER A 8 -0.24 -21.38 13.72
C SER A 8 -0.06 -22.14 15.02
N GLY A 9 -1.17 -22.61 15.59
CA GLY A 9 -1.16 -23.46 16.78
C GLY A 9 -1.82 -22.87 18.01
N PHE A 10 -2.57 -21.76 17.89
CA PHE A 10 -3.34 -21.22 19.01
C PHE A 10 -4.49 -22.17 19.38
N PRO A 11 -4.75 -22.40 20.68
CA PRO A 11 -5.74 -23.38 21.12
C PRO A 11 -7.18 -22.95 20.82
N TYR A 12 -7.44 -21.65 20.74
CA TYR A 12 -8.72 -21.02 20.41
C TYR A 12 -8.46 -19.69 19.70
N LEU A 13 -9.52 -18.99 19.27
CA LEU A 13 -9.40 -17.65 18.70
C LEU A 13 -8.98 -16.65 19.80
N VAL A 14 -7.69 -16.32 19.84
CA VAL A 14 -7.11 -15.40 20.81
C VAL A 14 -7.30 -13.96 20.32
N PRO A 15 -7.67 -12.99 21.18
CA PRO A 15 -7.73 -11.58 20.79
C PRO A 15 -6.41 -11.07 20.23
N GLY A 16 -6.49 -10.22 19.21
CA GLY A 16 -5.31 -9.69 18.53
C GLY A 16 -4.31 -8.99 19.47
N GLU A 17 -4.82 -8.22 20.44
CA GLU A 17 -3.96 -7.52 21.42
C GLU A 17 -3.19 -8.50 22.31
N THR A 18 -3.81 -9.62 22.70
CA THR A 18 -3.13 -10.66 23.50
C THR A 18 -2.03 -11.36 22.69
N VAL A 19 -2.27 -11.62 21.41
CA VAL A 19 -1.23 -12.15 20.50
C VAL A 19 -0.09 -11.15 20.34
N LYS A 20 -0.41 -9.85 20.19
CA LYS A 20 0.57 -8.77 20.11
C LYS A 20 1.46 -8.72 21.35
N GLU A 21 0.86 -8.60 22.53
CA GLU A 21 1.60 -8.55 23.81
C GLU A 21 2.48 -9.79 23.99
N PHE A 22 1.99 -10.97 23.62
CA PHE A 22 2.77 -12.20 23.68
C PHE A 22 4.02 -12.16 22.79
N LEU A 23 3.90 -11.67 21.57
CA LEU A 23 5.03 -11.58 20.64
C LEU A 23 6.00 -10.48 21.06
N GLU A 24 5.49 -9.32 21.48
CA GLU A 24 6.30 -8.19 21.91
C GLU A 24 7.06 -8.43 23.21
N LYS A 25 6.66 -9.42 24.04
CA LYS A 25 7.50 -9.92 25.14
C LYS A 25 8.83 -10.52 24.67
N HIS A 26 8.90 -10.99 23.43
CA HIS A 26 10.09 -11.60 22.85
C HIS A 26 10.85 -10.63 21.95
N THR A 27 10.13 -9.81 21.17
CA THR A 27 10.73 -8.92 20.17
C THR A 27 10.93 -7.49 20.66
N GLY A 28 10.24 -7.07 21.72
CA GLY A 28 10.21 -5.70 22.24
C GLY A 28 8.87 -5.00 21.96
N ARG A 29 8.52 -4.03 22.80
CA ARG A 29 7.27 -3.26 22.68
C ARG A 29 7.25 -2.44 21.38
N GLY A 30 6.10 -2.40 20.70
CA GLY A 30 5.90 -1.66 19.46
C GLY A 30 6.58 -2.29 18.22
N THR A 31 6.93 -3.57 18.28
CA THR A 31 7.59 -4.25 17.16
C THR A 31 6.62 -4.92 16.19
N VAL A 32 5.36 -5.12 16.59
CA VAL A 32 4.29 -5.62 15.72
C VAL A 32 3.62 -4.44 15.03
N GLU A 33 3.71 -4.40 13.70
CA GLU A 33 3.14 -3.33 12.87
C GLU A 33 1.66 -3.60 12.57
N ALA A 34 1.34 -4.85 12.22
CA ALA A 34 -0.03 -5.28 11.97
C ALA A 34 -0.18 -6.77 12.28
N LEU A 35 -1.39 -7.17 12.67
CA LEU A 35 -1.69 -8.57 12.90
C LEU A 35 -3.16 -8.86 12.61
N GLU A 36 -3.44 -10.10 12.22
CA GLU A 36 -4.79 -10.60 12.04
C GLU A 36 -4.87 -12.02 12.58
N VAL A 37 -5.84 -12.28 13.47
CA VAL A 37 -6.09 -13.62 14.00
C VAL A 37 -7.29 -14.22 13.30
N ARG A 38 -7.16 -15.45 12.81
CA ARG A 38 -8.16 -16.13 12.00
C ARG A 38 -8.49 -17.50 12.56
N GLU A 39 -9.76 -17.85 12.43
CA GLU A 39 -10.21 -19.22 12.62
C GLU A 39 -9.79 -20.11 11.44
N PRO A 40 -9.53 -21.39 11.68
CA PRO A 40 -9.21 -22.30 10.62
C PRO A 40 -10.46 -22.70 9.83
N LYS A 41 -10.33 -22.80 8.51
CA LYS A 41 -11.44 -23.21 7.62
C LYS A 41 -11.88 -24.67 7.81
N LYS A 42 -11.04 -25.51 8.42
CA LYS A 42 -11.31 -26.93 8.65
C LYS A 42 -11.62 -27.17 10.12
N THR A 43 -12.76 -27.80 10.39
CA THR A 43 -13.17 -28.23 11.73
C THR A 43 -12.07 -29.09 12.37
N GLY A 44 -11.68 -28.77 13.61
CA GLY A 44 -10.63 -29.47 14.36
C GLY A 44 -9.20 -28.95 14.14
N SER A 45 -9.00 -28.00 13.24
CA SER A 45 -7.72 -27.30 13.11
C SER A 45 -7.56 -26.23 14.20
N ARG A 46 -6.32 -25.78 14.45
CA ARG A 46 -6.01 -24.72 15.41
C ARG A 46 -6.09 -23.34 14.79
N ALA A 47 -6.43 -22.34 15.59
CA ALA A 47 -6.41 -20.94 15.17
C ALA A 47 -4.98 -20.49 14.82
N TYR A 48 -4.89 -19.49 13.97
CA TYR A 48 -3.62 -18.95 13.49
C TYR A 48 -3.67 -17.42 13.44
N ALA A 49 -2.49 -16.83 13.48
CA ALA A 49 -2.29 -15.40 13.31
C ALA A 49 -1.38 -15.16 12.10
N ILE A 50 -1.70 -14.14 11.32
CA ILE A 50 -0.76 -13.53 10.38
C ILE A 50 -0.21 -12.30 11.10
N VAL A 51 1.11 -12.16 11.15
CA VAL A 51 1.76 -11.10 11.92
C VAL A 51 2.83 -10.45 11.08
N GLN A 52 2.71 -9.15 10.93
CA GLN A 52 3.69 -8.29 10.29
C GLN A 52 4.45 -7.50 11.34
N PHE A 53 5.78 -7.64 11.31
CA PHE A 53 6.67 -6.90 12.17
C PHE A 53 7.17 -5.62 11.49
N THR A 54 7.61 -4.67 12.29
CA THR A 54 8.27 -3.43 11.82
C THR A 54 9.55 -3.70 11.03
N THR A 55 10.27 -4.79 11.32
CA THR A 55 11.50 -5.18 10.62
C THR A 55 11.57 -6.68 10.40
N ALA A 56 12.27 -7.11 9.34
CA ALA A 56 12.51 -8.53 9.05
C ALA A 56 13.28 -9.26 10.16
N ARG A 57 14.14 -8.55 10.91
CA ARG A 57 14.90 -9.13 12.04
C ARG A 57 13.97 -9.74 13.10
N TYR A 58 12.84 -9.10 13.39
CA TYR A 58 11.89 -9.60 14.39
C TYR A 58 11.10 -10.81 13.87
N ALA A 59 10.74 -10.81 12.58
CA ALA A 59 10.15 -11.96 11.92
C ALA A 59 11.08 -13.17 11.97
N ASP A 60 12.36 -12.98 11.60
CA ASP A 60 13.39 -14.01 11.62
C ASP A 60 13.62 -14.56 13.04
N TYR A 61 13.58 -13.68 14.05
CA TYR A 61 13.72 -14.09 15.44
C TYR A 61 12.56 -14.99 15.91
N ILE A 62 11.32 -14.67 15.56
CA ILE A 62 10.16 -15.52 15.89
C ILE A 62 10.20 -16.84 15.12
N LEU A 63 10.60 -16.83 13.84
CA LEU A 63 10.83 -18.05 13.06
C LEU A 63 11.88 -18.94 13.73
N TYR A 64 12.98 -18.35 14.19
CA TYR A 64 14.02 -19.05 14.94
C TYR A 64 13.47 -19.69 16.22
N LEU A 65 12.69 -18.96 17.02
CA LEU A 65 12.07 -19.50 18.24
C LEU A 65 11.12 -20.67 17.91
N ALA A 66 10.30 -20.53 16.87
CA ALA A 66 9.34 -21.55 16.44
C ALA A 66 9.98 -22.81 15.83
N SER A 67 11.19 -22.71 15.27
CA SER A 67 11.97 -23.86 14.81
C SER A 67 12.44 -24.77 15.95
N ARG A 68 12.47 -24.23 17.18
CA ARG A 68 12.87 -24.96 18.39
C ARG A 68 11.63 -25.42 19.16
N LYS A 69 11.12 -24.55 20.03
CA LYS A 69 10.11 -24.87 21.05
C LYS A 69 9.37 -23.60 21.50
N PHE A 70 8.57 -23.03 20.61
CA PHE A 70 7.80 -21.82 20.90
C PHE A 70 6.38 -22.17 21.35
N TYR A 71 5.97 -21.67 22.51
CA TYR A 71 4.72 -22.05 23.16
C TYR A 71 3.87 -20.83 23.51
N TYR A 72 2.55 -20.97 23.35
CA TYR A 72 1.54 -20.09 23.92
C TYR A 72 0.74 -20.87 24.96
N GLY A 73 1.01 -20.60 26.24
CA GLY A 73 0.53 -21.45 27.34
C GLY A 73 1.08 -22.87 27.17
N THR A 74 0.18 -23.86 27.07
CA THR A 74 0.52 -25.27 26.81
C THR A 74 0.52 -25.63 25.32
N SER A 75 0.20 -24.68 24.44
CA SER A 75 0.03 -24.93 23.01
C SER A 75 1.31 -24.62 22.23
N TYR A 76 1.82 -25.62 21.48
CA TYR A 76 2.96 -25.46 20.59
C TYR A 76 2.61 -24.63 19.36
N LEU A 77 3.45 -23.64 19.05
CA LEU A 77 3.31 -22.76 17.91
C LEU A 77 4.29 -23.11 16.78
N LYS A 78 3.82 -23.03 15.54
CA LYS A 78 4.62 -23.15 14.32
C LYS A 78 4.59 -21.84 13.56
N ALA A 79 5.75 -21.37 13.11
CA ALA A 79 5.85 -20.17 12.30
C ALA A 79 6.37 -20.52 10.90
N TYR A 80 5.83 -19.84 9.91
CA TYR A 80 6.23 -19.94 8.51
C TYR A 80 6.38 -18.53 7.95
N PRO A 81 7.35 -18.26 7.06
CA PRO A 81 7.41 -16.98 6.37
C PRO A 81 6.13 -16.79 5.55
N ASN A 82 5.65 -15.56 5.48
CA ASN A 82 4.52 -15.19 4.63
C ASN A 82 4.94 -14.04 3.72
N ASP A 83 4.86 -14.24 2.41
CA ASP A 83 5.30 -13.26 1.42
C ASP A 83 4.32 -12.08 1.24
N VAL A 84 3.14 -12.17 1.85
CA VAL A 84 2.09 -11.15 1.78
C VAL A 84 2.03 -10.36 3.08
N ASP A 85 2.48 -9.10 3.03
CA ASP A 85 2.33 -8.13 4.12
C ASP A 85 0.85 -7.74 4.31
N LEU A 86 0.40 -7.66 5.57
CA LEU A 86 -0.95 -7.24 5.97
C LEU A 86 -1.17 -5.75 5.72
N VAL A 87 -0.25 -4.93 6.23
CA VAL A 87 -0.09 -3.55 5.82
C VAL A 87 0.94 -3.58 4.71
N GLN A 88 0.48 -3.53 3.46
CA GLN A 88 1.39 -3.20 2.39
C GLN A 88 1.99 -1.85 2.75
N ASN A 89 3.27 -1.83 3.16
CA ASN A 89 4.07 -0.63 3.06
C ASN A 89 3.76 -0.10 1.66
N PRO A 90 3.22 1.12 1.49
CA PRO A 90 3.02 1.65 0.16
C PRO A 90 4.38 1.54 -0.50
N LYS A 91 4.54 0.55 -1.39
CA LYS A 91 5.83 0.07 -1.87
C LYS A 91 6.61 1.33 -2.22
N ALA A 92 7.76 1.53 -1.56
CA ALA A 92 8.57 2.75 -1.65
C ALA A 92 8.34 3.36 -3.01
N TYR A 93 7.60 4.48 -3.04
CA TYR A 93 7.20 5.10 -4.29
C TYR A 93 8.49 5.31 -5.08
N VAL A 94 8.68 4.55 -6.15
CA VAL A 94 9.95 4.54 -6.88
C VAL A 94 10.17 5.91 -7.52
N TYR A 95 9.06 6.58 -7.84
CA TYR A 95 9.04 7.92 -8.40
C TYR A 95 8.10 8.80 -7.58
N ASP A 96 8.63 9.96 -7.21
CA ASP A 96 7.94 11.05 -6.53
C ASP A 96 8.11 12.32 -7.37
N MET A 97 7.01 13.00 -7.65
CA MET A 97 6.99 14.29 -8.32
C MET A 97 6.29 15.29 -7.40
N GLU A 98 7.06 16.22 -6.86
CA GLU A 98 6.58 17.27 -5.94
C GLU A 98 6.22 18.55 -6.70
N SER A 99 5.39 19.40 -6.08
CA SER A 99 4.98 20.71 -6.61
C SER A 99 4.38 20.65 -8.02
N VAL A 100 3.60 19.61 -8.29
CA VAL A 100 2.96 19.39 -9.59
C VAL A 100 1.58 20.05 -9.61
N THR A 101 1.20 20.61 -10.75
CA THR A 101 -0.16 21.11 -10.96
C THR A 101 -1.01 20.07 -11.69
N LEU A 102 -2.11 19.64 -11.06
CA LEU A 102 -3.08 18.74 -11.67
C LEU A 102 -4.26 19.53 -12.23
N HIS A 103 -4.56 19.34 -13.50
CA HIS A 103 -5.78 19.84 -14.12
C HIS A 103 -6.67 18.67 -14.48
N PHE A 104 -7.90 18.69 -13.99
CA PHE A 104 -8.96 17.78 -14.39
C PHE A 104 -9.88 18.49 -15.37
N GLY A 105 -10.15 17.86 -16.51
CA GLY A 105 -10.86 18.53 -17.57
C GLY A 105 -11.22 17.64 -18.74
N CYS A 106 -11.47 18.27 -19.88
CA CYS A 106 -11.80 17.60 -21.13
C CYS A 106 -10.89 18.05 -22.26
N GLN A 107 -10.46 17.11 -23.11
CA GLN A 107 -9.84 17.43 -24.39
C GLN A 107 -10.91 17.79 -25.41
N ILE A 108 -10.84 19.01 -25.95
CA ILE A 108 -11.79 19.51 -26.96
C ILE A 108 -11.21 19.46 -28.37
N SER A 109 -9.87 19.47 -28.51
CA SER A 109 -9.17 19.15 -29.75
C SER A 109 -7.75 18.67 -29.44
N LYS A 110 -6.98 18.27 -30.45
CA LYS A 110 -5.63 17.70 -30.28
C LYS A 110 -4.71 18.51 -29.35
N GLU A 111 -4.82 19.84 -29.39
CA GLU A 111 -3.99 20.76 -28.61
C GLU A 111 -4.80 21.72 -27.74
N LYS A 112 -6.11 21.50 -27.60
CA LYS A 112 -6.99 22.34 -26.79
C LYS A 112 -7.70 21.54 -25.73
N PHE A 113 -7.66 22.07 -24.51
CA PHE A 113 -8.23 21.46 -23.32
C PHE A 113 -9.08 22.47 -22.57
N THR A 114 -10.18 22.00 -22.00
CA THR A 114 -11.01 22.77 -21.06
C THR A 114 -10.75 22.23 -19.67
N VAL A 115 -10.32 23.11 -18.76
CA VAL A 115 -10.08 22.76 -17.35
C VAL A 115 -11.37 22.94 -16.56
N LEU A 116 -11.83 21.87 -15.91
CA LEU A 116 -13.00 21.89 -15.02
C LEU A 116 -12.57 22.13 -13.57
N TRP A 117 -11.42 21.59 -13.18
CA TRP A 117 -10.86 21.72 -11.86
C TRP A 117 -9.33 21.73 -11.91
N LYS A 118 -8.71 22.52 -11.04
CA LYS A 118 -7.26 22.70 -10.96
C LYS A 118 -6.84 22.64 -9.50
N MET A 119 -5.71 21.99 -9.24
CA MET A 119 -5.07 22.00 -7.93
C MET A 119 -3.55 22.07 -8.10
N GLU A 120 -2.93 22.90 -7.27
CA GLU A 120 -1.49 23.15 -7.23
C GLU A 120 -0.87 22.40 -6.03
N ASP A 121 0.46 22.38 -5.96
CA ASP A 121 1.24 21.76 -4.88
C ASP A 121 0.86 20.30 -4.59
N ILE A 122 0.60 19.55 -5.66
CA ILE A 122 0.27 18.13 -5.56
C ILE A 122 1.55 17.31 -5.59
N THR A 123 1.59 16.30 -4.72
CA THR A 123 2.63 15.27 -4.76
C THR A 123 2.09 14.04 -5.51
N VAL A 124 2.76 13.65 -6.59
CA VAL A 124 2.37 12.50 -7.41
C VAL A 124 3.35 11.36 -7.18
N LYS A 125 2.84 10.22 -6.73
CA LYS A 125 3.65 9.05 -6.42
C LYS A 125 3.21 7.84 -7.20
N PHE A 126 4.16 7.13 -7.80
CA PHE A 126 3.89 5.92 -8.57
C PHE A 126 5.07 4.93 -8.52
N SER A 127 4.79 3.66 -8.81
CA SER A 127 5.84 2.65 -8.95
C SER A 127 5.47 1.61 -10.00
N THR A 128 6.50 1.06 -10.64
CA THR A 128 6.38 0.02 -11.68
C THR A 128 5.65 -1.23 -11.18
N GLY A 129 5.69 -1.50 -9.86
CA GLY A 129 5.07 -2.66 -9.24
C GLY A 129 3.68 -2.46 -8.61
N LEU A 130 3.13 -1.23 -8.59
CA LEU A 130 1.82 -0.96 -7.97
C LEU A 130 0.66 -0.86 -8.98
N ARG A 131 0.95 -0.73 -10.30
CA ARG A 131 -0.06 -0.49 -11.36
C ARG A 131 -1.07 0.61 -11.00
N LYS A 132 -0.65 1.56 -10.16
CA LYS A 132 -1.46 2.65 -9.60
C LYS A 132 -0.61 3.92 -9.50
N MET A 133 -1.23 5.05 -9.79
CA MET A 133 -0.73 6.40 -9.50
C MET A 133 -1.51 6.98 -8.32
N TYR A 134 -0.82 7.71 -7.46
CA TYR A 134 -1.39 8.36 -6.29
C TYR A 134 -1.12 9.86 -6.37
N PHE A 135 -2.16 10.66 -6.16
CA PHE A 135 -2.05 12.12 -6.09
C PHE A 135 -2.43 12.55 -4.68
N PHE A 136 -1.50 13.20 -3.99
CA PHE A 136 -1.67 13.69 -2.63
C PHE A 136 -1.76 15.20 -2.65
N PHE A 137 -2.80 15.74 -2.02
CA PHE A 137 -2.99 17.18 -1.91
C PHE A 137 -3.76 17.50 -0.62
N SER A 138 -3.46 18.65 -0.04
CA SER A 138 -4.11 19.12 1.18
C SER A 138 -5.17 20.17 0.83
N CYS A 139 -6.38 19.98 1.33
CA CYS A 139 -7.34 21.07 1.53
C CYS A 139 -7.15 21.55 2.98
N PRO A 140 -7.45 22.80 3.37
CA PRO A 140 -6.90 23.46 4.57
C PRO A 140 -6.99 22.70 5.92
N ILE A 141 -7.80 21.65 6.02
CA ILE A 141 -8.04 20.87 7.23
C ILE A 141 -7.82 19.36 7.00
N VAL A 142 -7.77 18.89 5.74
CA VAL A 142 -7.81 17.47 5.40
C VAL A 142 -6.87 17.16 4.24
N ASP A 143 -6.06 16.12 4.43
CA ASP A 143 -5.24 15.53 3.37
C ASP A 143 -6.07 14.55 2.54
N TYR A 144 -6.01 14.71 1.23
CA TYR A 144 -6.71 13.87 0.28
C TYR A 144 -5.72 13.03 -0.53
N LYS A 145 -6.18 11.83 -0.89
CA LYS A 145 -5.47 10.90 -1.74
C LYS A 145 -6.40 10.47 -2.88
N LEU A 146 -6.08 10.87 -4.10
CA LEU A 146 -6.71 10.35 -5.31
C LEU A 146 -5.87 9.17 -5.81
N GLU A 147 -6.53 8.03 -6.04
CA GLU A 147 -5.91 6.80 -6.53
C GLU A 147 -6.39 6.51 -7.95
N LEU A 148 -5.44 6.30 -8.87
CA LEU A 148 -5.72 5.97 -10.26
C LEU A 148 -5.07 4.64 -10.63
N SER A 149 -5.90 3.64 -10.95
CA SER A 149 -5.45 2.35 -11.50
C SER A 149 -5.09 2.48 -12.99
N TYR A 150 -4.02 1.79 -13.41
CA TYR A 150 -3.61 1.74 -14.81
C TYR A 150 -4.68 1.10 -15.71
N GLU A 151 -5.51 0.23 -15.15
CA GLU A 151 -6.62 -0.41 -15.88
C GLU A 151 -7.69 0.60 -16.34
N ASN A 152 -7.75 1.77 -15.69
CA ASN A 152 -8.65 2.84 -16.08
C ASN A 152 -8.05 3.78 -17.13
N ILE A 153 -6.73 3.72 -17.34
CA ILE A 153 -6.00 4.59 -18.26
C ILE A 153 -6.08 3.99 -19.66
N TRP A 154 -6.67 4.75 -20.59
CA TRP A 154 -6.68 4.42 -22.01
C TRP A 154 -5.36 4.80 -22.67
N GLN A 155 -4.89 6.02 -22.40
CA GLN A 155 -3.78 6.62 -23.12
C GLN A 155 -3.00 7.54 -22.19
N LEU A 156 -1.68 7.47 -22.33
CA LEU A 156 -0.72 8.24 -21.55
C LEU A 156 0.27 8.90 -22.52
N GLU A 157 0.21 10.22 -22.62
CA GLU A 157 1.04 10.98 -23.58
C GLU A 157 1.80 12.11 -22.90
N LEU A 158 3.08 12.23 -23.22
CA LEU A 158 3.86 13.41 -22.84
C LEU A 158 3.77 14.47 -23.93
N HIS A 159 3.15 15.60 -23.61
CA HIS A 159 3.05 16.75 -24.50
C HIS A 159 4.12 17.78 -24.18
N ARG A 160 4.69 18.36 -25.24
CA ARG A 160 5.67 19.45 -25.19
C ARG A 160 5.24 20.53 -26.19
N PRO A 161 4.35 21.45 -25.79
CA PRO A 161 3.83 22.47 -26.69
C PRO A 161 4.97 23.33 -27.26
N ARG A 162 4.94 23.58 -28.57
CA ARG A 162 5.95 24.42 -29.22
C ARG A 162 5.83 25.85 -28.69
N GLY A 163 6.93 26.40 -28.18
CA GLY A 163 6.97 27.77 -27.64
C GLY A 163 6.59 27.90 -26.17
N GLN A 164 6.30 26.79 -25.47
CA GLN A 164 6.16 26.79 -24.00
C GLN A 164 7.30 26.00 -23.35
N THR A 165 7.71 26.44 -22.17
CA THR A 165 8.76 25.78 -21.37
C THR A 165 8.22 24.58 -20.59
N SER A 166 6.96 24.66 -20.15
CA SER A 166 6.30 23.63 -19.35
C SER A 166 5.92 22.41 -20.19
N LYS A 167 6.13 21.23 -19.63
CA LYS A 167 5.70 19.95 -20.22
C LYS A 167 4.49 19.47 -19.44
N PHE A 168 3.64 18.66 -20.09
CA PHE A 168 2.54 18.06 -19.37
C PHE A 168 2.29 16.62 -19.81
N LEU A 169 1.87 15.80 -18.85
CA LEU A 169 1.44 14.43 -19.08
C LEU A 169 -0.09 14.44 -19.22
N LEU A 170 -0.58 13.98 -20.36
CA LEU A 170 -1.99 13.74 -20.63
C LEU A 170 -2.34 12.31 -20.27
N ILE A 171 -3.32 12.15 -19.38
CA ILE A 171 -3.88 10.86 -18.97
C ILE A 171 -5.36 10.83 -19.41
N GLN A 172 -5.71 9.93 -20.33
CA GLN A 172 -7.09 9.74 -20.78
C GLN A 172 -7.66 8.42 -20.26
N PHE A 173 -8.99 8.34 -20.11
CA PHE A 173 -9.67 7.21 -19.49
C PHE A 173 -10.52 6.40 -20.47
N HIS A 174 -10.56 5.07 -20.30
CA HIS A 174 -11.20 4.11 -21.20
C HIS A 174 -12.70 4.34 -21.48
N ARG A 175 -13.46 4.91 -20.54
CA ARG A 175 -14.92 4.99 -20.59
C ARG A 175 -15.47 6.41 -20.67
N LEU A 176 -14.59 7.41 -20.72
CA LEU A 176 -14.97 8.82 -20.75
C LEU A 176 -14.22 9.48 -21.89
N ASN A 177 -14.81 9.42 -23.09
CA ASN A 177 -14.15 9.71 -24.36
C ASN A 177 -13.44 11.07 -24.46
N ASN A 178 -13.74 12.02 -23.55
CA ASN A 178 -13.11 13.33 -23.54
C ASN A 178 -12.44 13.69 -22.20
N LEU A 179 -12.65 12.94 -21.11
CA LEU A 179 -12.16 13.33 -19.79
C LEU A 179 -10.67 13.01 -19.66
N CYS A 180 -9.90 13.97 -19.15
CA CYS A 180 -8.46 13.81 -18.99
C CYS A 180 -7.92 14.46 -17.72
N LEU A 181 -6.84 13.89 -17.21
CA LEU A 181 -5.95 14.56 -16.26
C LEU A 181 -4.73 15.10 -17.02
N LEU A 182 -4.39 16.37 -16.78
CA LEU A 182 -3.16 16.99 -17.23
C LEU A 182 -2.27 17.23 -16.02
N VAL A 183 -1.10 16.61 -16.03
CA VAL A 183 -0.10 16.74 -14.97
C VAL A 183 1.00 17.66 -15.49
N VAL A 184 1.04 18.90 -15.01
CA VAL A 184 2.01 19.93 -15.45
C VAL A 184 3.15 20.03 -14.44
N TYR A 185 4.38 19.93 -14.94
CA TYR A 185 5.62 19.95 -14.17
C TYR A 185 6.74 20.67 -14.93
#